data_AF-A0A7C4X7X8-F1
#
_entry.id   AF-A0A7C4X7X8-F1
#
_cell.length_a   1.000
_cell.length_b   1.000
_cell.length_c   1.000
_cell.angle_alpha   90.00
_cell.angle_beta   90.00
_cell.angle_gamma   90.00
#
_symmetry.space_group_name_H-M   'P 1'
#
loop_
_entity.id
_entity.type
_entity.pdbx_description
1 polymer ?
#
loop_
_entity_poly.entity_id
_entity_poly.type
_entity_poly.pdbx_seq_one_letter_code
_entity_poly.pdbx_strand_id
1 'polypeptide(L)'
;MRGMPLRFIDTEFLGLYLVETQEFPDDRGLLMELYRLDAFKEKGISLNFVQDNCSISKKGVIRGLHYQLRSPQAKLVCCLKGHIFDVALDIRVGSPTFGRFFSCALGDGLNRILYIPEGMAHGFCVTSEEALVMYKCSSLYDPQDDRGIFYRDPDISIPWP
;
A
#
# COMPACT_ATOMS: atom_id res chain seq x y z
N MET A 1 -18.44 -24.56 -3.04
CA MET A 1 -18.40 -23.09 -3.14
C MET A 1 -16.96 -22.68 -2.97
N ARG A 2 -16.38 -21.91 -3.91
CA ARG A 2 -15.01 -21.40 -3.73
C ARG A 2 -15.04 -20.35 -2.61
N GLY A 3 -14.09 -20.40 -1.69
CA GLY A 3 -13.97 -19.44 -0.59
C GLY A 3 -13.61 -18.03 -1.08
N MET A 4 -13.58 -17.07 -0.16
CA MET A 4 -13.20 -15.69 -0.47
C MET A 4 -11.77 -15.62 -1.04
N PRO A 5 -11.55 -15.02 -2.23
CA PRO A 5 -10.24 -15.03 -2.89
C PRO A 5 -9.24 -14.02 -2.31
N LEU A 6 -9.64 -13.27 -1.28
CA LEU A 6 -8.81 -12.29 -0.59
C LEU A 6 -8.68 -12.68 0.88
N ARG A 7 -7.45 -12.75 1.37
CA ARG A 7 -7.14 -12.98 2.78
C ARG A 7 -6.43 -11.77 3.36
N PHE A 8 -6.99 -11.21 4.42
CA PHE A 8 -6.41 -10.07 5.15
C PHE A 8 -5.55 -10.58 6.30
N ILE A 9 -4.28 -10.22 6.31
CA ILE A 9 -3.34 -10.51 7.39
C ILE A 9 -3.18 -9.24 8.23
N ASP A 10 -3.53 -9.36 9.51
CA ASP A 10 -3.34 -8.29 10.49
C ASP A 10 -1.86 -8.03 10.73
N THR A 11 -1.52 -6.74 10.86
CA THR A 11 -0.20 -6.30 11.30
C THR A 11 -0.29 -5.77 12.74
N GLU A 12 0.85 -5.38 13.33
CA GLU A 12 0.85 -4.70 14.62
C GLU A 12 0.31 -3.25 14.55
N PHE A 13 0.08 -2.72 13.35
CA PHE A 13 -0.44 -1.37 13.12
C PHE A 13 -1.95 -1.44 12.87
N LEU A 14 -2.71 -0.74 13.72
CA LEU A 14 -4.18 -0.78 13.65
C LEU A 14 -4.68 -0.33 12.26
N GLY A 15 -5.42 -1.21 11.60
CA GLY A 15 -6.03 -0.96 10.29
C GLY A 15 -5.10 -1.13 9.09
N LEU A 16 -3.83 -1.45 9.30
CA LEU A 16 -2.88 -1.79 8.23
C LEU A 16 -2.92 -3.31 7.99
N TYR A 17 -3.17 -3.71 6.74
CA TYR A 17 -3.31 -5.11 6.37
C TYR A 17 -2.43 -5.46 5.18
N LEU A 18 -1.74 -6.60 5.27
CA LEU A 18 -1.23 -7.27 4.08
C LEU A 18 -2.37 -8.12 3.51
N VAL A 19 -2.73 -7.90 2.25
CA VAL A 19 -3.80 -8.61 1.56
C VAL A 19 -3.17 -9.63 0.63
N GLU A 20 -3.42 -10.91 0.91
CA GLU A 20 -3.03 -12.01 0.03
C GLU A 20 -4.15 -12.30 -0.97
N THR A 21 -3.80 -12.39 -2.25
CA THR A 21 -4.74 -12.69 -3.34
C THR A 21 -4.62 -14.15 -3.76
N GLN A 22 -5.74 -14.76 -4.13
CA GLN A 22 -5.76 -16.08 -4.76
C GLN A 22 -5.48 -15.98 -6.27
N GLU A 23 -4.58 -16.83 -6.73
CA GLU A 23 -4.27 -17.04 -8.14
C GLU A 23 -5.19 -18.11 -8.76
N PHE A 24 -5.67 -17.83 -9.98
CA PHE A 24 -6.44 -18.76 -10.81
C PHE A 24 -5.71 -18.99 -12.14
N PRO A 25 -4.72 -19.90 -12.17
CA PRO A 25 -3.97 -20.20 -13.38
C PRO A 25 -4.75 -21.10 -14.35
N ASP A 26 -4.52 -20.92 -15.64
CA ASP A 26 -4.89 -21.85 -16.71
C ASP A 26 -3.89 -21.78 -17.88
N ASP A 27 -4.08 -22.56 -18.94
CA ASP A 27 -3.14 -22.64 -20.07
C ASP A 27 -2.92 -21.30 -20.80
N ARG A 28 -3.76 -20.28 -20.56
CA ARG A 28 -3.65 -18.93 -21.15
C ARG A 28 -2.87 -17.96 -20.25
N GLY A 29 -2.65 -18.31 -18.98
CA GLY A 29 -2.00 -17.46 -18.00
C GLY A 29 -2.65 -17.54 -16.62
N LEU A 30 -2.93 -16.38 -16.03
CA LEU A 30 -3.37 -16.23 -14.64
C LEU A 30 -4.47 -15.16 -14.55
N LEU A 31 -5.53 -15.44 -13.79
CA LEU A 31 -6.48 -14.46 -13.30
C LEU A 31 -6.34 -14.29 -11.79
N MET A 32 -6.53 -13.07 -11.29
CA MET A 32 -6.63 -12.80 -9.85
C MET A 32 -7.50 -11.58 -9.58
N GLU A 33 -8.12 -11.56 -8.42
CA GLU A 33 -8.87 -10.41 -7.92
C GLU A 33 -7.96 -9.59 -7.00
N LEU A 34 -7.63 -8.35 -7.38
CA LEU A 34 -6.83 -7.46 -6.54
C LEU A 34 -7.67 -6.69 -5.52
N TYR A 35 -8.97 -6.57 -5.80
CA TYR A 35 -9.92 -5.84 -4.98
C TYR A 35 -11.33 -6.40 -5.20
N ARG A 36 -12.07 -6.60 -4.11
CA ARG A 36 -13.48 -6.98 -4.14
C ARG A 36 -14.21 -6.29 -3.00
N LEU A 37 -15.22 -5.47 -3.33
CA LEU A 37 -15.87 -4.58 -2.36
C LEU A 37 -16.51 -5.34 -1.18
N ASP A 38 -17.15 -6.47 -1.44
CA ASP A 38 -17.77 -7.31 -0.39
C ASP A 38 -16.72 -7.85 0.60
N ALA A 39 -15.58 -8.32 0.11
CA ALA A 39 -14.48 -8.81 0.94
C ALA A 39 -13.91 -7.73 1.86
N PHE A 40 -13.72 -6.50 1.35
CA PHE A 40 -13.27 -5.37 2.16
C PHE A 40 -14.32 -4.99 3.22
N LYS A 41 -15.61 -4.98 2.86
CA LYS A 41 -16.70 -4.73 3.80
C LYS A 41 -16.76 -5.78 4.92
N GLU A 42 -16.56 -7.06 4.60
CA GLU A 42 -16.51 -8.14 5.59
C GLU A 42 -15.33 -7.99 6.57
N LYS A 43 -14.18 -7.45 6.11
CA LYS A 43 -13.06 -7.08 7.00
C LYS A 43 -13.33 -5.81 7.83
N GLY A 44 -14.45 -5.12 7.59
CA GLY A 44 -14.80 -3.87 8.27
C GLY A 44 -14.26 -2.60 7.58
N ILE A 45 -13.81 -2.71 6.32
CA ILE A 45 -13.37 -1.58 5.51
C ILE A 45 -14.53 -1.17 4.59
N SER A 46 -15.22 -0.09 4.93
CA SER A 46 -16.41 0.41 4.22
C SER A 46 -16.12 1.59 3.28
N LEU A 47 -14.85 1.96 3.12
CA LEU A 47 -14.41 3.06 2.28
C LEU A 47 -14.57 2.72 0.79
N ASN A 48 -14.84 3.74 -0.04
CA ASN A 48 -14.83 3.61 -1.49
C ASN A 48 -13.50 4.13 -2.04
N PHE A 49 -12.88 3.39 -2.95
CA PHE A 49 -11.77 3.90 -3.74
C PHE A 49 -12.30 4.75 -4.90
N VAL A 50 -11.79 5.97 -5.03
CA VAL A 50 -12.29 6.99 -5.98
C VAL A 50 -11.24 7.45 -6.99
N GLN A 51 -9.99 7.02 -6.82
CA GLN A 51 -8.88 7.36 -7.69
C GLN A 51 -7.91 6.18 -7.79
N ASP A 52 -7.46 5.90 -9.01
CA ASP A 52 -6.40 4.94 -9.30
C ASP A 52 -5.18 5.68 -9.84
N ASN A 53 -4.01 5.37 -9.29
CA ASN A 53 -2.74 5.94 -9.70
C ASN A 53 -1.80 4.83 -10.18
N CYS A 54 -0.93 5.17 -11.13
CA CYS A 54 0.09 4.27 -11.65
C CYS A 54 1.41 5.03 -11.76
N SER A 55 2.51 4.39 -11.36
CA SER A 55 3.85 4.95 -11.49
C SER A 55 4.85 3.92 -12.01
N ILE A 56 5.76 4.39 -12.86
CA ILE A 56 6.90 3.62 -13.34
C ILE A 56 8.16 4.30 -12.82
N SER A 57 9.03 3.52 -12.18
CA SER A 57 10.21 4.05 -11.51
C SER A 57 11.40 3.12 -11.70
N LYS A 58 12.59 3.70 -11.86
CA LYS A 58 13.86 2.97 -12.01
C LYS A 58 14.39 2.53 -10.64
N LYS A 59 15.31 1.58 -10.63
CA LYS A 59 16.04 1.12 -9.44
C LYS A 59 16.55 2.27 -8.56
N GLY A 60 16.40 2.11 -7.24
CA GLY A 60 16.85 3.07 -6.24
C GLY A 60 16.00 4.34 -6.12
N VAL A 61 14.98 4.51 -6.98
CA VAL A 61 14.02 5.63 -6.81
C VAL A 61 13.20 5.38 -5.55
N ILE A 62 13.21 6.38 -4.68
CA ILE A 62 12.32 6.46 -3.52
C ILE A 62 11.24 7.49 -3.80
N ARG A 63 9.99 7.11 -3.54
CA ARG A 63 8.84 8.03 -3.54
C ARG A 63 8.23 8.01 -2.16
N GLY A 64 8.10 9.17 -1.52
CA GLY A 64 7.53 9.29 -0.19
C GLY A 64 8.46 9.98 0.82
N LEU A 65 8.05 10.05 2.08
CA LEU A 65 6.76 9.53 2.58
C LEU A 65 5.64 10.56 2.35
N HIS A 66 4.53 10.18 1.75
CA HIS A 66 3.44 11.10 1.38
C HIS A 66 2.13 10.78 2.11
N TYR A 67 1.41 11.82 2.51
CA TYR A 67 0.07 11.77 3.10
C TYR A 67 -0.71 13.05 2.83
N GLN A 68 -2.04 12.97 2.92
CA GLN A 68 -2.91 14.15 2.96
C GLN A 68 -3.40 14.37 4.40
N LEU A 69 -3.35 15.62 4.88
CA LEU A 69 -3.60 15.92 6.30
C LEU A 69 -5.09 16.05 6.65
N ARG A 70 -5.84 16.88 5.90
CA ARG A 70 -7.26 17.19 6.14
C ARG A 70 -8.19 16.20 5.46
N SER A 71 -7.83 15.73 4.28
CA SER A 71 -8.55 14.74 3.48
C SER A 71 -7.68 13.51 3.30
N PRO A 72 -7.44 12.74 4.37
CA PRO A 72 -6.54 11.59 4.32
C PRO A 72 -7.01 10.56 3.31
N GLN A 73 -6.06 9.80 2.80
CA GLN A 73 -6.28 8.72 1.84
C GLN A 73 -5.90 7.39 2.48
N ALA A 74 -6.83 6.45 2.52
CA ALA A 74 -6.47 5.04 2.54
C ALA A 74 -5.92 4.67 1.16
N LYS A 75 -4.91 3.82 1.12
CA LYS A 75 -4.25 3.37 -0.11
C LYS A 75 -4.29 1.85 -0.21
N LEU A 76 -4.56 1.32 -1.40
CA LEU A 76 -4.40 -0.10 -1.71
C LEU A 76 -3.30 -0.24 -2.76
N VAL A 77 -2.11 -0.66 -2.33
CA VAL A 77 -0.86 -0.58 -3.11
C VAL A 77 -0.43 -1.95 -3.60
N CYS A 78 -0.14 -2.09 -4.89
CA CYS A 78 0.45 -3.29 -5.47
C CYS A 78 1.57 -2.98 -6.47
N CYS A 79 2.52 -3.90 -6.59
CA CYS A 79 3.60 -3.84 -7.59
C CYS A 79 3.27 -4.81 -8.73
N LEU A 80 2.80 -4.27 -9.86
CA LEU A 80 2.35 -5.04 -11.03
C LEU A 80 3.52 -5.67 -11.81
N LYS A 81 4.71 -5.06 -11.74
CA LYS A 81 5.94 -5.53 -12.40
C LYS A 81 7.14 -5.06 -11.60
N GLY A 82 8.15 -5.91 -11.48
CA GLY A 82 9.36 -5.62 -10.70
C GLY A 82 9.12 -5.73 -9.21
N HIS A 83 9.97 -5.05 -8.44
CA HIS A 83 10.02 -5.15 -6.98
C HIS A 83 10.19 -3.80 -6.33
N ILE A 84 9.49 -3.65 -5.20
CA ILE A 84 9.62 -2.52 -4.30
C ILE A 84 9.75 -2.97 -2.85
N PHE A 85 10.46 -2.17 -2.07
CA PHE A 85 10.38 -2.14 -0.61
C PHE A 85 9.37 -1.05 -0.23
N ASP A 86 8.17 -1.44 0.19
CA ASP A 86 7.05 -0.56 0.49
C ASP A 86 6.93 -0.31 2.01
N VAL A 87 6.62 0.93 2.39
CA VAL A 87 6.66 1.41 3.77
C VAL A 87 5.40 2.21 4.09
N ALA A 88 4.79 1.89 5.24
CA ALA A 88 3.71 2.66 5.86
C ALA A 88 4.13 3.15 7.25
N LEU A 89 4.19 4.47 7.44
CA LEU A 89 4.53 5.13 8.69
C LEU A 89 3.25 5.60 9.40
N ASP A 90 3.11 5.27 10.68
CA ASP A 90 2.00 5.74 11.49
C ASP A 90 2.23 7.18 11.97
N ILE A 91 1.42 8.10 11.45
CA ILE A 91 1.48 9.53 11.80
C ILE A 91 0.25 9.97 12.63
N ARG A 92 -0.53 9.02 13.17
CA ARG A 92 -1.74 9.31 13.95
C ARG A 92 -1.35 9.65 15.39
N VAL A 93 -1.42 10.93 15.74
CA VAL A 93 -1.14 11.38 17.11
C VAL A 93 -2.05 10.64 18.10
N GLY A 94 -1.45 10.06 19.14
CA GLY A 94 -2.15 9.24 20.14
C GLY A 94 -2.22 7.75 19.80
N SER A 95 -1.79 7.33 18.60
CA SER A 95 -1.63 5.91 18.27
C SER A 95 -0.54 5.25 19.14
N PRO A 96 -0.73 4.02 19.63
CA PRO A 96 0.33 3.25 20.28
C PRO A 96 1.55 3.00 19.38
N THR A 97 1.37 3.11 18.07
CA THR A 97 2.43 2.92 17.06
C THR A 97 2.88 4.24 16.40
N PHE A 98 2.49 5.40 16.94
CA PHE A 98 2.90 6.70 16.38
C PHE A 98 4.42 6.82 16.22
N GLY A 99 4.87 7.25 15.04
CA GLY A 99 6.29 7.39 14.68
C GLY A 99 6.97 6.07 14.29
N ARG A 100 6.29 4.93 14.41
CA ARG A 100 6.80 3.62 13.95
C ARG A 100 6.32 3.34 12.53
N PHE A 101 7.09 2.56 11.79
CA PHE A 101 6.74 2.15 10.43
C PHE A 101 6.65 0.63 10.30
N PHE A 102 5.79 0.21 9.37
CA PHE A 102 5.77 -1.14 8.81
C PHE A 102 6.45 -1.12 7.45
N SER A 103 7.16 -2.19 7.10
CA SER A 103 7.72 -2.36 5.76
C SER A 103 7.51 -3.77 5.23
N CYS A 104 7.32 -3.90 3.93
CA CYS A 104 7.26 -5.19 3.26
C CYS A 104 7.83 -5.13 1.84
N ALA A 105 8.21 -6.29 1.29
CA ALA A 105 8.51 -6.40 -0.13
C ALA A 105 7.22 -6.68 -0.92
N LEU A 106 7.01 -5.94 -2.01
CA LEU A 106 5.95 -6.20 -2.99
C LEU A 106 6.60 -6.41 -4.37
N GLY A 107 6.09 -7.35 -5.15
CA GLY A 107 6.67 -7.79 -6.42
C GLY A 107 6.64 -9.30 -6.59
N ASP A 108 7.23 -9.82 -7.67
CA ASP A 108 7.20 -11.25 -8.06
C ASP A 108 5.78 -11.85 -8.15
N GLY A 109 4.87 -11.08 -8.74
CA GLY A 109 3.46 -11.41 -8.86
C GLY A 109 2.61 -10.44 -8.06
N LEU A 110 1.32 -10.74 -8.00
CA LEU A 110 0.33 -9.90 -7.33
C LEU A 110 -0.30 -10.60 -6.13
N ASN A 111 0.38 -11.62 -5.62
CA ASN A 111 0.00 -12.40 -4.46
C ASN A 111 -0.07 -11.58 -3.16
N ARG A 112 0.54 -10.39 -3.12
CA ARG A 112 0.55 -9.48 -1.97
C ARG A 112 0.27 -8.04 -2.38
N ILE A 113 -0.64 -7.43 -1.63
CA ILE A 113 -1.07 -6.03 -1.76
C ILE A 113 -1.03 -5.42 -0.36
N LEU A 114 -0.58 -4.18 -0.22
CA LEU A 114 -0.63 -3.49 1.06
C LEU A 114 -1.85 -2.57 1.12
N TYR A 115 -2.76 -2.80 2.07
CA TYR A 115 -3.79 -1.84 2.42
C TYR A 115 -3.29 -0.95 3.57
N ILE A 116 -3.19 0.34 3.30
CA ILE A 116 -2.74 1.39 4.20
C ILE A 116 -3.96 2.23 4.61
N PRO A 117 -4.31 2.32 5.90
CA PRO A 117 -5.46 3.10 6.34
C PRO A 117 -5.19 4.61 6.26
N GLU A 118 -6.28 5.38 6.34
CA GLU A 118 -6.21 6.83 6.52
C GLU A 118 -5.37 7.21 7.75
N GLY A 119 -4.63 8.32 7.64
CA GLY A 119 -3.76 8.82 8.71
C GLY A 119 -2.39 8.14 8.77
N MET A 120 -1.98 7.36 7.77
CA MET A 120 -0.59 6.88 7.64
C MET A 120 0.11 7.55 6.46
N ALA A 121 1.42 7.77 6.57
CA ALA A 121 2.26 8.22 5.46
C ALA A 121 2.84 7.01 4.73
N HIS A 122 2.94 7.10 3.40
CA HIS A 122 3.36 5.98 2.55
C HIS A 122 4.52 6.34 1.65
N GLY A 123 5.43 5.40 1.45
CA GLY A 123 6.44 5.48 0.42
C GLY A 123 7.03 4.14 0.05
N PHE A 124 7.84 4.11 -1.00
CA PHE A 124 8.51 2.89 -1.45
C PHE A 124 9.86 3.18 -2.09
N CYS A 125 10.75 2.19 -2.09
CA CYS A 125 11.99 2.15 -2.85
C CYS A 125 11.92 1.06 -3.92
N VAL A 126 12.30 1.36 -5.16
CA VAL A 126 12.41 0.35 -6.23
C VAL A 126 13.68 -0.47 -6.06
N THR A 127 13.55 -1.79 -5.90
CA THR A 127 14.69 -2.70 -5.70
C THR A 127 15.09 -3.48 -6.94
N SER A 128 14.17 -3.64 -7.89
CA SER A 128 14.44 -4.16 -9.25
C SER A 128 14.95 -3.08 -10.21
N GLU A 129 15.31 -3.42 -11.45
CA GLU A 129 15.74 -2.43 -12.47
C GLU A 129 14.65 -1.39 -12.78
N GLU A 130 13.38 -1.82 -12.77
CA GLU A 130 12.20 -1.00 -12.98
C GLU A 130 11.02 -1.62 -12.22
N ALA A 131 10.20 -0.80 -11.58
CA ALA A 131 8.92 -1.23 -11.01
C ALA A 131 7.73 -0.42 -11.56
N LEU A 132 6.62 -1.12 -11.78
CA LEU A 132 5.29 -0.59 -12.10
C LEU A 132 4.41 -0.73 -10.86
N VAL A 133 4.16 0.38 -10.17
CA VAL A 133 3.35 0.40 -8.94
C VAL A 133 1.99 1.01 -9.24
N MET A 134 0.92 0.31 -8.87
CA MET A 134 -0.45 0.79 -8.96
C MET A 134 -1.03 0.92 -7.56
N TYR A 135 -1.82 1.97 -7.33
CA TYR A 135 -2.52 2.10 -6.07
C TYR A 135 -3.87 2.80 -6.21
N LYS A 136 -4.83 2.34 -5.40
CA LYS A 136 -6.14 2.98 -5.25
C LYS A 136 -6.14 3.92 -4.05
N CYS A 137 -6.88 5.03 -4.11
CA CYS A 137 -7.04 5.99 -3.02
C CYS A 137 -8.51 6.19 -2.61
N SER A 138 -8.80 6.30 -1.30
CA SER A 138 -10.17 6.56 -0.79
C SER A 138 -10.65 8.00 -0.96
N SER A 139 -9.72 8.94 -1.16
CA SER A 139 -10.01 10.37 -1.40
C SER A 139 -9.27 10.85 -2.66
N LEU A 140 -9.81 11.87 -3.32
CA LEU A 140 -9.14 12.51 -4.46
C LEU A 140 -7.84 13.19 -4.02
N TYR A 141 -6.93 13.37 -4.96
CA TYR A 141 -5.73 14.16 -4.76
C TYR A 141 -6.07 15.64 -4.51
N ASP A 142 -5.54 16.19 -3.42
CA ASP A 142 -5.57 17.62 -3.12
C ASP A 142 -4.13 18.15 -2.93
N PRO A 143 -3.59 18.92 -3.90
CA PRO A 143 -2.23 19.45 -3.81
C PRO A 143 -2.04 20.43 -2.64
N GLN A 144 -3.10 21.07 -2.14
CA GLN A 144 -3.00 21.99 -1.00
C GLN A 144 -2.92 21.24 0.33
N ASP A 145 -3.35 19.99 0.35
CA ASP A 145 -3.39 19.12 1.52
C ASP A 145 -2.29 18.05 1.52
N ASP A 146 -1.63 17.83 0.38
CA ASP A 146 -0.49 16.91 0.25
C ASP A 146 0.70 17.37 1.11
N ARG A 147 1.26 16.43 1.88
CA ARG A 147 2.36 16.64 2.81
C ARG A 147 3.36 15.50 2.68
N GLY A 148 4.61 15.83 2.98
CA GLY A 148 5.73 14.91 2.93
C GLY A 148 6.45 14.81 4.27
N ILE A 149 6.98 13.62 4.56
CA ILE A 149 8.04 13.43 5.54
C ILE A 149 9.30 13.03 4.78
N PHE A 150 10.43 13.62 5.15
CA PHE A 150 11.70 13.34 4.51
C PHE A 150 12.05 11.85 4.65
N TYR A 151 12.28 11.15 3.54
CA TYR A 151 12.48 9.70 3.57
C TYR A 151 13.69 9.24 4.40
N ARG A 152 14.68 10.11 4.60
CA ARG A 152 15.87 9.89 5.45
C ARG A 152 15.80 10.61 6.79
N ASP A 153 14.60 10.86 7.29
CA ASP A 153 14.41 11.40 8.63
C ASP A 153 15.15 10.50 9.66
N PRO A 154 16.12 11.05 10.43
CA PRO A 154 16.93 10.29 11.36
C PRO A 154 16.13 9.76 12.56
N ASP A 155 15.03 10.40 12.93
CA ASP A 155 14.20 9.97 14.05
C ASP A 155 13.38 8.73 13.68
N ILE A 156 13.06 8.55 12.40
CA ILE A 156 12.32 7.39 11.88
C ILE A 156 13.29 6.27 11.46
N SER A 157 14.42 6.62 10.82
CA SER A 157 15.51 5.68 10.46
C SER A 157 15.05 4.45 9.66
N ILE A 158 14.26 4.66 8.59
CA ILE A 158 13.85 3.57 7.69
C ILE A 158 15.09 2.99 6.97
N PRO A 159 15.30 1.65 7.02
CA PRO A 159 16.43 1.00 6.38
C PRO A 159 16.16 0.78 4.88
N TRP A 160 16.10 1.86 4.10
CA TRP A 160 15.94 1.78 2.65
C TRP A 160 17.10 0.98 2.00
N PRO A 161 16.80 0.02 1.10
CA PRO A 161 17.81 -0.81 0.43
C PRO A 161 18.56 -0.08 -0.70
#